data_AF-A0A0P9E2D5-F1
#
_entry.id   AF-A0A0P9E2D5-F1
#
_cell.length_a   1.000
_cell.length_b   1.000
_cell.length_c   1.000
_cell.angle_alpha   90.00
_cell.angle_beta   90.00
_cell.angle_gamma   90.00
#
_symmetry.space_group_name_H-M   'P 1'
#
loop_
_entity.id
_entity.type
_entity.pdbx_description
1 polymer ?
#
loop_
_entity_poly.entity_id
_entity_poly.type
_entity_poly.pdbx_seq_one_letter_code
_entity_poly.pdbx_strand_id
1 'polypeptide(L)'
;MVYSDVPLAGFRFGFASRGYESYFLIESKRPLRTLNSSMWGEGFGEFRRLMNRQVPKQYASDDPLAEMNAFMKEKGFDPQNTAALLTAASLADFGHEQLRLPGGTDVCAWVTAGLSNKARAGMTCDVSSLFPGTINTVLVIEGRLTDAAFVNAVITATEAKTAALQD
;
A
#
# COMPACT_ATOMS: atom_id res chain seq x y z
N MET A 1 -12.05 -8.17 11.35
CA MET A 1 -11.61 -8.06 9.94
C MET A 1 -12.62 -8.82 9.10
N VAL A 2 -13.12 -8.20 8.04
CA VAL A 2 -14.05 -8.81 7.09
C VAL A 2 -13.24 -9.19 5.86
N TYR A 3 -13.34 -10.44 5.42
CA TYR A 3 -12.66 -10.91 4.23
C TYR A 3 -13.62 -10.94 3.04
N SER A 4 -13.10 -10.57 1.88
CA SER A 4 -13.73 -10.78 0.59
C SER A 4 -12.75 -11.49 -0.34
N ASP A 5 -13.31 -12.23 -1.29
CA ASP A 5 -12.51 -12.74 -2.39
C ASP A 5 -12.00 -11.56 -3.22
N VAL A 6 -10.78 -11.75 -3.73
CA VAL A 6 -10.22 -10.90 -4.77
C VAL A 6 -10.07 -11.74 -6.02
N PRO A 7 -10.24 -11.13 -7.19
CA PRO A 7 -10.14 -11.81 -8.48
C PRO A 7 -8.67 -12.03 -8.86
N LEU A 8 -7.91 -12.60 -7.92
CA LEU A 8 -6.52 -13.01 -8.02
C LEU A 8 -6.39 -14.40 -7.40
N ALA A 9 -5.98 -15.39 -8.19
CA ALA A 9 -5.96 -16.78 -7.73
C ALA A 9 -5.03 -16.96 -6.53
N GLY A 10 -5.58 -17.44 -5.40
CA GLY A 10 -4.80 -17.70 -4.20
C GLY A 10 -4.56 -16.48 -3.30
N PHE A 11 -5.24 -15.37 -3.57
CA PHE A 11 -5.24 -14.18 -2.73
C PHE A 11 -6.56 -14.01 -1.99
N ARG A 12 -6.53 -13.29 -0.86
CA ARG A 12 -7.71 -12.80 -0.14
C ARG A 12 -7.51 -11.35 0.24
N PHE A 13 -8.58 -10.58 0.27
CA PHE A 13 -8.58 -9.22 0.77
C PHE A 13 -9.32 -9.17 2.10
N GLY A 14 -8.68 -8.58 3.10
CA GLY A 14 -9.27 -8.32 4.41
C GLY A 14 -9.34 -6.83 4.67
N PHE A 15 -10.48 -6.35 5.15
CA PHE A 15 -10.64 -4.97 5.62
C PHE A 15 -11.09 -4.94 7.07
N ALA A 16 -10.45 -4.10 7.87
CA ALA A 16 -10.84 -3.81 9.24
C ALA A 16 -11.20 -2.33 9.34
N SER A 17 -12.50 -2.02 9.42
CA SER A 17 -12.98 -0.66 9.68
C SER A 17 -12.95 -0.37 11.18
N ARG A 18 -12.05 0.52 11.60
CA ARG A 18 -11.81 0.91 13.00
C ARG A 18 -11.46 2.40 13.13
N GLY A 19 -12.10 3.25 12.35
CA GLY A 19 -11.77 4.68 12.32
C GLY A 19 -10.31 4.91 11.93
N TYR A 20 -9.54 5.65 12.75
CA TYR A 20 -8.13 5.91 12.50
C TYR A 20 -7.21 4.70 12.70
N GLU A 21 -7.72 3.55 13.17
CA GLU A 21 -6.97 2.29 13.24
C GLU A 21 -7.39 1.31 12.14
N SER A 22 -8.08 1.80 11.11
CA SER A 22 -8.48 0.95 9.99
C SER A 22 -7.24 0.42 9.27
N TYR A 23 -7.35 -0.76 8.67
CA TYR A 23 -6.33 -1.29 7.79
C TYR A 23 -6.97 -2.23 6.77
N PHE A 24 -6.38 -2.30 5.57
CA PHE A 24 -6.60 -3.45 4.69
C PHE A 24 -5.37 -4.34 4.65
N LEU A 25 -5.61 -5.59 4.28
CA LEU A 25 -4.62 -6.63 4.16
C LEU A 25 -4.89 -7.44 2.89
N ILE A 26 -3.88 -7.60 2.05
CA ILE A 26 -3.90 -8.55 0.95
C ILE A 26 -3.04 -9.74 1.38
N GLU A 27 -3.64 -10.92 1.45
CA GLU A 27 -2.96 -12.14 1.86
C GLU A 27 -2.83 -13.11 0.69
N SER A 28 -1.63 -13.64 0.46
CA SER A 28 -1.40 -14.72 -0.49
C SER A 28 -1.13 -16.05 0.21
N LYS A 29 -1.60 -17.14 -0.41
CA LYS A 29 -1.30 -18.52 0.04
C LYS A 29 0.18 -18.86 -0.06
N ARG A 30 0.93 -18.14 -0.92
CA ARG A 30 2.37 -18.36 -1.14
C ARG A 30 3.12 -17.04 -0.93
N PRO A 31 4.41 -17.08 -0.56
CA PRO A 31 5.20 -15.86 -0.51
C PRO A 31 5.24 -15.16 -1.87
N LEU A 32 5.14 -13.84 -1.85
CA LEU A 32 5.17 -12.97 -3.02
C LEU A 32 6.51 -12.27 -3.06
N ARG A 33 7.11 -12.20 -4.25
CA ARG A 33 8.20 -11.25 -4.49
C ARG A 33 7.61 -9.84 -4.53
N THR A 34 8.14 -8.91 -3.73
CA THR A 34 7.65 -7.53 -3.62
C THR A 34 8.75 -6.53 -3.91
N LEU A 35 8.36 -5.33 -4.32
CA LEU A 35 9.19 -4.12 -4.30
C LEU A 35 8.41 -3.02 -3.58
N ASN A 36 8.97 -2.42 -2.53
CA ASN A 36 8.25 -1.48 -1.68
C ASN A 36 9.14 -0.31 -1.22
N SER A 37 8.54 0.87 -1.10
CA SER A 37 9.20 2.12 -0.75
C SER A 37 9.05 2.51 0.72
N SER A 38 8.35 1.72 1.53
CA SER A 38 8.17 1.98 2.96
C SER A 38 9.29 1.35 3.80
N MET A 39 9.30 1.68 5.10
CA MET A 39 10.21 1.08 6.07
C MET A 39 9.88 -0.39 6.41
N TRP A 40 8.67 -0.88 6.08
CA TRP A 40 8.24 -2.25 6.41
C TRP A 40 8.22 -3.11 5.16
N GLY A 41 9.28 -3.92 5.03
CA GLY A 41 9.54 -4.69 3.82
C GLY A 41 10.13 -3.81 2.72
N GLU A 42 11.11 -2.97 3.09
CA GLU A 42 11.82 -2.06 2.20
C GLU A 42 12.47 -2.78 1.00
N GLY A 43 12.55 -2.09 -0.14
CA GLY A 43 13.22 -2.61 -1.32
C GLY A 43 12.60 -3.91 -1.84
N PHE A 44 13.44 -4.82 -2.33
CA PHE A 44 13.02 -6.16 -2.73
C PHE A 44 12.89 -7.07 -1.51
N GLY A 45 11.79 -7.84 -1.46
CA GLY A 45 11.58 -8.81 -0.39
C GLY A 45 10.61 -9.91 -0.78
N GLU A 46 10.36 -10.79 0.18
CA GLU A 46 9.43 -11.91 0.04
C GLU A 46 8.42 -11.91 1.19
N PHE A 47 7.15 -11.62 0.90
CA PHE A 47 6.10 -11.48 1.92
C PHE A 47 4.80 -12.15 1.50
N ARG A 48 4.04 -12.66 2.45
CA ARG A 48 2.70 -13.22 2.21
C ARG A 48 1.59 -12.20 2.41
N ARG A 49 1.90 -11.07 3.04
CA ARG A 49 0.92 -10.05 3.43
C ARG A 49 1.37 -8.68 2.98
N LEU A 50 0.45 -7.94 2.37
CA LEU A 50 0.62 -6.53 2.02
C LEU A 50 -0.44 -5.73 2.80
N MET A 51 0.00 -4.84 3.69
CA MET A 51 -0.88 -4.06 4.55
C MET A 51 -0.84 -2.59 4.17
N ASN A 52 -2.00 -1.92 4.21
CA ASN A 52 -2.06 -0.46 4.28
C ASN A 52 -2.87 -0.10 5.53
N ARG A 53 -2.22 0.55 6.49
CA ARG A 53 -2.79 0.90 7.80
C ARG A 53 -3.03 2.39 7.86
N GLN A 54 -4.23 2.77 8.30
CA GLN A 54 -4.56 4.13 8.64
C GLN A 54 -3.96 4.52 9.98
N VAL A 55 -3.53 5.78 10.08
CA VAL A 55 -3.10 6.43 11.32
C VAL A 55 -3.77 7.81 11.43
N PRO A 56 -3.84 8.40 12.64
CA PRO A 56 -4.32 9.77 12.79
C PRO A 56 -3.49 10.76 11.97
N LYS A 57 -4.09 11.90 11.59
CA LYS A 57 -3.38 12.96 10.84
C LYS A 57 -2.19 13.55 11.62
N GLN A 58 -2.25 13.51 12.94
CA GLN A 58 -1.20 13.95 13.85
C GLN A 58 -0.28 12.81 14.31
N TYR A 59 -0.25 11.69 13.58
CA TYR A 59 0.66 10.59 13.88
C TYR A 59 2.11 11.07 13.92
N ALA A 60 2.74 10.91 15.07
CA ALA A 60 4.11 11.30 15.35
C ALA A 60 4.71 10.30 16.36
N SER A 61 5.09 9.12 15.87
CA SER A 61 5.80 8.13 16.69
C SER A 61 7.30 8.39 16.62
N ASP A 62 7.98 8.37 17.78
CA ASP A 62 9.44 8.46 17.87
C ASP A 62 10.13 7.22 17.30
N ASP A 63 9.48 6.05 17.42
CA ASP A 63 9.92 4.78 16.84
C ASP A 63 8.74 4.14 16.06
N PRO A 64 8.51 4.56 14.81
CA PRO A 64 7.43 4.02 14.00
C PRO A 64 7.63 2.52 13.72
N LEU A 65 8.87 2.03 13.63
CA LEU A 65 9.16 0.62 13.37
C LEU A 65 8.68 -0.26 14.53
N ALA A 66 9.02 0.09 15.76
CA ALA A 66 8.58 -0.64 16.94
C ALA A 66 7.05 -0.58 17.11
N GLU A 67 6.46 0.59 16.92
CA GLU A 67 5.00 0.80 17.02
C GLU A 67 4.23 -0.09 16.04
N MET A 68 4.63 -0.08 14.77
CA MET A 68 3.95 -0.86 13.75
C MET A 68 4.18 -2.38 13.92
N ASN A 69 5.36 -2.78 14.39
CA ASN A 69 5.62 -4.18 14.73
C ASN A 69 4.75 -4.65 15.90
N ALA A 70 4.53 -3.80 16.91
CA ALA A 70 3.62 -4.09 18.02
C ALA A 70 2.18 -4.20 17.52
N PHE A 71 1.73 -3.28 16.67
CA PHE A 71 0.42 -3.31 16.03
C PHE A 71 0.20 -4.63 15.27
N MET A 72 1.14 -5.01 14.40
CA MET A 72 1.02 -6.26 13.63
C MET A 72 0.90 -7.49 14.55
N LYS A 73 1.75 -7.58 15.58
CA LYS A 73 1.71 -8.67 16.57
C LYS A 73 0.38 -8.71 17.32
N GLU A 74 -0.13 -7.55 17.76
CA GLU A 74 -1.42 -7.43 18.46
C GLU A 74 -2.58 -7.93 17.57
N LYS A 75 -2.54 -7.65 16.27
CA LYS A 75 -3.56 -8.13 15.32
C LYS A 75 -3.32 -9.57 14.83
N GLY A 76 -2.27 -10.25 15.33
CA GLY A 76 -1.94 -11.63 14.99
C GLY A 76 -1.20 -11.81 13.66
N PHE A 77 -0.56 -10.76 13.16
CA PHE A 77 0.27 -10.80 11.96
C PHE A 77 1.75 -10.84 12.30
N ASP A 78 2.49 -11.67 11.57
CA ASP A 78 3.95 -11.74 11.64
C ASP A 78 4.58 -10.55 10.90
N PRO A 79 5.30 -9.65 11.59
CA PRO A 79 5.95 -8.51 10.94
C PRO A 79 7.02 -8.90 9.92
N GLN A 80 7.67 -10.07 10.08
CA GLN A 80 8.70 -10.52 9.12
C GLN A 80 8.09 -10.98 7.80
N ASN A 81 6.80 -11.29 7.78
CA ASN A 81 6.08 -11.80 6.63
C ASN A 81 5.00 -10.83 6.12
N THR A 82 5.13 -9.55 6.49
CA THR A 82 4.18 -8.49 6.16
C THR A 82 4.92 -7.25 5.69
N ALA A 83 4.77 -6.90 4.41
CA ALA A 83 5.11 -5.56 3.92
C ALA A 83 3.95 -4.61 4.25
N ALA A 84 4.26 -3.37 4.66
CA ALA A 84 3.23 -2.47 5.15
C ALA A 84 3.43 -1.01 4.76
N LEU A 85 2.33 -0.29 4.63
CA LEU A 85 2.28 1.15 4.39
C LEU A 85 1.45 1.82 5.49
N LEU A 86 1.81 3.05 5.84
CA LEU A 86 0.98 3.91 6.68
C LEU A 86 0.32 5.00 5.82
N THR A 87 -0.91 5.37 6.18
CA THR A 87 -1.62 6.48 5.55
C THR A 87 -2.43 7.28 6.56
N ALA A 88 -2.39 8.61 6.44
CA ALA A 88 -3.33 9.49 7.14
C ALA A 88 -4.65 9.67 6.34
N ALA A 89 -4.72 9.13 5.12
CA ALA A 89 -5.93 9.13 4.32
C ALA A 89 -6.95 8.14 4.89
N SER A 90 -8.23 8.44 4.66
CA SER A 90 -9.33 7.56 5.03
C SER A 90 -9.24 6.26 4.23
N LEU A 91 -9.15 5.13 4.93
CA LEU A 91 -9.29 3.81 4.31
C LEU A 91 -10.77 3.44 4.09
N ALA A 92 -11.75 4.26 4.47
CA ALA A 92 -13.12 4.02 4.04
C ALA A 92 -13.30 4.31 2.54
N ASP A 93 -12.41 5.13 1.97
CA ASP A 93 -12.52 5.68 0.61
C ASP A 93 -11.41 5.15 -0.32
N PHE A 94 -10.84 3.97 -0.03
CA PHE A 94 -9.83 3.41 -0.94
C PHE A 94 -10.47 3.05 -2.28
N GLY A 95 -9.76 3.34 -3.36
CA GLY A 95 -10.10 2.84 -4.69
C GLY A 95 -9.54 1.44 -4.89
N HIS A 96 -10.30 0.56 -5.53
CA HIS A 96 -9.83 -0.74 -5.98
C HIS A 96 -10.26 -0.96 -7.42
N GLU A 97 -9.31 -1.35 -8.26
CA GLU A 97 -9.57 -1.70 -9.65
C GLU A 97 -8.83 -2.97 -10.05
N GLN A 98 -9.45 -3.74 -10.95
CA GLN A 98 -8.89 -4.95 -11.54
C GLN A 98 -8.90 -4.82 -13.06
N LEU A 99 -7.80 -5.26 -13.68
CA LEU A 99 -7.71 -5.48 -15.11
C LEU A 99 -7.21 -6.89 -15.41
N ARG A 100 -7.93 -7.64 -16.23
CA ARG A 100 -7.45 -8.89 -16.83
C ARG A 100 -6.85 -8.62 -18.20
N LEU A 101 -5.55 -8.86 -18.33
CA LEU A 101 -4.82 -8.65 -19.57
C LEU A 101 -5.07 -9.77 -20.59
N PRO A 102 -4.90 -9.49 -21.90
CA PRO A 102 -4.81 -10.53 -22.92
C PRO A 102 -3.74 -11.56 -22.54
N GLY A 103 -4.11 -12.84 -22.55
CA GLY A 103 -3.24 -13.93 -22.06
C GLY A 103 -3.53 -14.40 -20.63
N GLY A 104 -4.49 -13.78 -19.93
CA GLY A 104 -5.05 -14.29 -18.68
C GLY A 104 -4.39 -13.80 -17.40
N THR A 105 -3.44 -12.86 -17.49
CA THR A 105 -2.79 -12.24 -16.33
C THR A 105 -3.70 -11.19 -15.69
N ASP A 106 -3.99 -11.31 -14.40
CA ASP A 106 -4.67 -10.26 -13.64
C ASP A 106 -3.70 -9.23 -13.04
N VAL A 107 -4.16 -7.98 -13.02
CA VAL A 107 -3.53 -6.86 -12.31
C VAL A 107 -4.58 -6.22 -11.43
N CYS A 108 -4.30 -6.06 -10.13
CA CYS A 108 -5.16 -5.35 -9.19
C CYS A 108 -4.40 -4.20 -8.53
N ALA A 109 -5.08 -3.07 -8.34
CA ALA A 109 -4.55 -1.91 -7.64
C ALA A 109 -5.47 -1.50 -6.50
N TRP A 110 -4.89 -1.22 -5.33
CA TRP A 110 -5.55 -0.54 -4.22
C TRP A 110 -4.88 0.79 -3.97
N VAL A 111 -5.67 1.86 -3.94
CA VAL A 111 -5.16 3.22 -3.82
C VAL A 111 -5.87 3.97 -2.71
N THR A 112 -5.11 4.62 -1.85
CA THR A 112 -5.63 5.64 -0.94
C THR A 112 -5.06 6.99 -1.33
N ALA A 113 -5.87 8.05 -1.31
CA ALA A 113 -5.42 9.39 -1.67
C ALA A 113 -5.77 10.42 -0.59
N GLY A 114 -4.75 10.91 0.09
CA GLY A 114 -4.81 12.08 0.97
C GLY A 114 -4.29 13.31 0.25
N LEU A 115 -5.18 14.16 -0.25
CA LEU A 115 -4.83 15.32 -1.08
C LEU A 115 -4.72 16.64 -0.30
N SER A 116 -4.77 16.60 1.03
CA SER A 116 -4.74 17.80 1.88
C SER A 116 -3.40 18.53 1.86
N ASN A 117 -2.32 17.84 1.49
CA ASN A 117 -0.99 18.42 1.37
C ASN A 117 -0.30 17.91 0.10
N LYS A 118 -0.60 18.57 -1.02
CA LYS A 118 -0.01 18.23 -2.32
C LYS A 118 1.40 18.81 -2.38
N ALA A 119 2.42 17.95 -2.42
CA ALA A 119 3.81 18.35 -2.64
C ALA A 119 4.41 17.54 -3.79
N ARG A 120 5.31 18.16 -4.55
CA ARG A 120 6.12 17.48 -5.58
C ARG A 120 7.57 17.93 -5.48
N ALA A 121 8.48 17.09 -5.97
CA ALA A 121 9.88 17.45 -6.08
C ALA A 121 10.04 18.77 -6.88
N GLY A 122 10.86 19.69 -6.36
CA GLY A 122 11.08 21.01 -6.96
C GLY A 122 10.03 22.07 -6.61
N MET A 123 9.07 21.80 -5.72
CA MET A 123 8.09 22.77 -5.25
C MET A 123 8.49 23.35 -3.89
N THR A 124 8.47 24.68 -3.75
CA THR A 124 8.61 25.34 -2.45
C THR A 124 7.37 25.06 -1.61
N CYS A 125 7.55 24.53 -0.40
CA CYS A 125 6.47 24.31 0.55
C CYS A 125 6.83 24.92 1.90
N ASP A 126 5.82 25.47 2.58
CA ASP A 126 5.98 25.91 3.97
C ASP A 126 6.19 24.70 4.88
N VAL A 127 6.92 24.90 5.98
CA VAL A 127 7.19 23.84 6.98
C VAL A 127 5.88 23.28 7.57
N SER A 128 4.82 24.10 7.65
CA SER A 128 3.47 23.68 8.05
C SER A 128 2.82 22.72 7.06
N SER A 129 3.29 22.70 5.81
CA SER A 129 2.91 21.76 4.74
C SER A 129 3.84 20.55 4.69
N LEU A 130 4.49 20.18 5.80
CA LEU A 130 5.24 18.92 5.90
C LEU A 130 4.41 17.77 6.48
N PHE A 131 3.16 18.01 6.90
CA PHE A 131 2.27 16.94 7.35
C PHE A 131 1.92 16.01 6.20
N PRO A 132 2.07 14.68 6.34
CA PRO A 132 2.01 13.78 5.20
C PRO A 132 0.61 13.73 4.56
N GLY A 133 0.49 14.28 3.36
CA GLY A 133 -0.52 13.87 2.38
C GLY A 133 -0.02 12.60 1.70
N THR A 134 -0.72 11.48 1.86
CA THR A 134 -0.23 10.17 1.38
C THR A 134 -1.09 9.68 0.23
N ILE A 135 -0.44 9.35 -0.88
CA ILE A 135 -1.04 8.56 -1.94
C ILE A 135 -0.31 7.23 -2.00
N ASN A 136 -0.90 6.23 -1.35
CA ASN A 136 -0.35 4.88 -1.33
C ASN A 136 -1.00 4.07 -2.44
N THR A 137 -0.19 3.26 -3.13
CA THR A 137 -0.63 2.37 -4.20
C THR A 137 -0.07 0.99 -3.91
N VAL A 138 -0.94 0.00 -3.74
CA VAL A 138 -0.54 -1.41 -3.68
C VAL A 138 -0.95 -2.05 -5.00
N LEU A 139 0.03 -2.47 -5.78
CA LEU A 139 -0.15 -3.11 -7.08
C LEU A 139 0.20 -4.59 -6.97
N VAL A 140 -0.73 -5.47 -7.35
CA VAL A 140 -0.51 -6.92 -7.39
C VAL A 140 -0.70 -7.39 -8.82
N ILE A 141 0.32 -8.07 -9.36
CA ILE A 141 0.35 -8.59 -10.72
C ILE A 141 0.47 -10.11 -10.62
N GLU A 142 -0.45 -10.84 -11.24
CA GLU A 142 -0.44 -12.31 -11.30
C GLU A 142 0.61 -12.82 -12.31
N GLY A 143 1.89 -12.58 -12.01
CA GLY A 143 2.99 -12.92 -12.90
C GLY A 143 4.34 -12.98 -12.21
N ARG A 144 5.33 -13.54 -12.90
CA ARG A 144 6.73 -13.59 -12.45
C ARG A 144 7.50 -12.47 -13.15
N LEU A 145 7.71 -11.37 -12.43
CA LEU A 145 8.40 -10.21 -12.97
C LEU A 145 9.91 -10.30 -12.74
N THR A 146 10.67 -9.90 -13.76
CA THR A 146 12.09 -9.58 -13.62
C THR A 146 12.26 -8.29 -12.83
N ASP A 147 13.48 -8.03 -12.37
CA ASP A 147 13.81 -6.81 -11.61
C ASP A 147 13.52 -5.56 -12.44
N ALA A 148 13.86 -5.59 -13.73
CA ALA A 148 13.54 -4.52 -14.66
C ALA A 148 12.03 -4.33 -14.83
N ALA A 149 11.24 -5.41 -14.84
CA ALA A 149 9.79 -5.31 -14.94
C ALA A 149 9.15 -4.73 -13.67
N PHE A 150 9.69 -5.02 -12.47
CA PHE A 150 9.28 -4.34 -11.24
C PHE A 150 9.55 -2.83 -11.30
N VAL A 151 10.74 -2.43 -11.75
CA VAL A 151 11.08 -1.01 -11.90
C VAL A 151 10.14 -0.33 -12.88
N ASN A 152 9.88 -0.94 -14.04
CA ASN A 152 8.92 -0.40 -15.01
C ASN A 152 7.50 -0.29 -14.43
N ALA A 153 7.05 -1.28 -13.65
CA ALA A 153 5.74 -1.22 -13.00
C ALA A 153 5.64 -0.05 -11.99
N VAL A 154 6.71 0.23 -11.23
CA VAL A 154 6.77 1.40 -10.34
C VAL A 154 6.72 2.71 -11.13
N ILE A 155 7.43 2.80 -12.25
CA ILE A 155 7.41 3.96 -13.15
C ILE A 155 5.98 4.19 -13.66
N THR A 156 5.35 3.17 -14.25
CA THR A 156 3.98 3.27 -14.77
C THR A 156 2.97 3.63 -13.69
N ALA A 157 3.05 3.02 -12.50
CA ALA A 157 2.19 3.36 -11.38
C ALA A 157 2.38 4.82 -10.92
N THR A 158 3.62 5.33 -11.01
CA THR A 158 3.93 6.73 -10.70
C THR A 158 3.36 7.66 -11.76
N GLU A 159 3.53 7.37 -13.05
CA GLU A 159 2.95 8.13 -14.15
C GLU A 159 1.42 8.21 -14.05
N ALA A 160 0.75 7.07 -13.82
CA ALA A 160 -0.69 7.01 -13.61
C ALA A 160 -1.14 7.85 -12.42
N LYS A 161 -0.42 7.76 -11.29
CA LYS A 161 -0.67 8.60 -10.10
C LYS A 161 -0.52 10.08 -10.42
N THR A 162 0.47 10.46 -11.21
CA THR A 162 0.67 11.86 -11.59
C THR A 162 -0.40 12.38 -12.56
N ALA A 163 -0.81 11.58 -13.54
CA ALA A 163 -1.86 11.92 -14.49
C ALA A 163 -3.20 12.16 -13.76
N ALA A 164 -3.56 11.26 -12.84
CA ALA A 164 -4.77 11.38 -12.03
C ALA A 164 -4.79 12.62 -11.10
N LEU A 165 -3.65 13.27 -10.86
CA LEU A 165 -3.57 14.53 -10.10
C LEU A 165 -3.59 15.77 -10.99
N GLN A 166 -3.40 15.60 -12.30
CA GLN A 166 -3.43 16.67 -13.31
C GLN A 166 -4.83 16.85 -13.90
N ASP A 167 -5.61 15.77 -13.99
CA ASP A 167 -7.03 15.76 -14.37
C ASP A 167 -7.93 16.38 -13.28
#